data_AF-A0A0N8H5B9-F1
#
_entry.id   AF-A0A0N8H5B9-F1
#
_cell.length_a   1.000
_cell.length_b   1.000
_cell.length_c   1.000
_cell.angle_alpha   90.00
_cell.angle_beta   90.00
_cell.angle_gamma   90.00
#
_symmetry.space_group_name_H-M   'P 1'
#
loop_
_entity.id
_entity.type
_entity.pdbx_description
1 polymer ?
#
loop_
_entity_poly.entity_id
_entity_poly.type
_entity_poly.pdbx_seq_one_letter_code
_entity_poly.pdbx_strand_id
1 'polypeptide(L)'
;MSRASTPTTPVQLLDWTSTSTIPPFTLLPDFSAAFKMQDPFPAPPSEEEQLQYYHGLPSRPKLVARSNVHHPWVGQIGPWPPAKILSPAGNHIIADLWNNSDGPLRQGILQALKPVNWTAIDILRIGVNPSYLNKTDEETTKHPTTLLISVAPDSTSFEHGYPVVIQCRQILQHHGVNDVHCEMKESTVFSCGSPEIAPPSAPKLLTEPSQPPLGSKDRAMASVFLGASIGPSDQPSLQGSKGLYLRQKDTGAVLALTCRHVVFGETFPNEEYRYRQNDVTPRRTVVQPAKATLEDMKEEAADFIKNVETDIKRIELSHKPDETADFIKNVETDIKSIESSHKPDETKQQEIEKHKASRDCYQQWQKTLDELTNPTMRIIGHVIFSPALRGCKHASGGLRLRDWALIETHPGKHELAPGLHNEVMVDYWDTHQLRQVNRREAPRITIPLLDEISATEKVRLQGIITEREMKHPKTLSHADDPTIMVAKFGAKSKFTVGFTNSIKSVTRRPLSNLHLVVEEWCIIGRKHRNGLGRENFTQPGDSGACVWDVQGRIGGIVTGGGGNADMGYDVTYATPIEWLLDDFKEFGLDVELL
;
A
#
# COMPACT_ATOMS: atom_id res chain seq x y z
N MET A 1 29.89 -15.93 76.77
CA MET A 1 31.35 -15.74 76.96
C MET A 1 32.00 -15.92 75.59
N SER A 2 32.37 -14.81 74.94
CA SER A 2 33.78 -14.43 74.62
C SER A 2 34.43 -15.33 73.56
N ARG A 3 34.50 -14.88 72.29
CA ARG A 3 35.69 -14.31 71.56
C ARG A 3 36.80 -15.35 71.32
N ALA A 4 37.49 -15.49 70.19
CA ALA A 4 37.63 -14.87 68.86
C ALA A 4 38.10 -16.03 67.92
N SER A 5 38.20 -16.02 66.59
CA SER A 5 38.67 -15.01 65.64
C SER A 5 38.49 -15.59 64.23
N THR A 6 37.69 -14.95 63.38
CA THR A 6 37.69 -15.13 61.92
C THR A 6 38.27 -13.85 61.30
N PRO A 7 39.22 -13.93 60.34
CA PRO A 7 39.83 -12.74 59.78
C PRO A 7 39.04 -12.19 58.58
N THR A 8 38.64 -10.92 58.70
CA THR A 8 38.31 -9.97 57.62
C THR A 8 39.59 -9.62 56.83
N THR A 9 39.58 -9.31 55.54
CA THR A 9 39.18 -8.02 54.90
C THR A 9 39.24 -8.17 53.34
N PRO A 10 38.97 -7.15 52.49
CA PRO A 10 38.00 -7.20 51.38
C PRO A 10 38.61 -7.31 49.96
N VAL A 11 37.76 -7.58 48.98
CA VAL A 11 38.10 -7.67 47.55
C VAL A 11 38.30 -6.27 46.94
N GLN A 12 39.46 -6.05 46.32
CA GLN A 12 39.77 -4.91 45.44
C GLN A 12 40.02 -5.42 44.00
N LEU A 13 39.40 -4.73 43.04
CA LEU A 13 39.74 -4.76 41.62
C LEU A 13 41.15 -4.20 41.39
N LEU A 14 41.91 -4.76 40.44
CA LEU A 14 42.66 -3.99 39.43
C LEU A 14 43.21 -4.88 38.28
N ASP A 15 42.99 -4.37 37.07
CA ASP A 15 43.81 -4.30 35.86
C ASP A 15 44.65 -5.49 35.36
N TRP A 16 44.32 -5.89 34.12
CA TRP A 16 45.26 -6.49 33.18
C TRP A 16 45.41 -5.59 31.96
N THR A 17 46.52 -4.84 31.94
CA THR A 17 47.08 -4.18 30.77
C THR A 17 47.76 -5.22 29.87
N SER A 18 47.30 -5.39 28.63
CA SER A 18 48.19 -5.75 27.52
C SER A 18 47.69 -5.15 26.21
N THR A 19 48.44 -4.16 25.76
CA THR A 19 48.29 -3.35 24.56
C THR A 19 48.47 -4.18 23.28
N SER A 20 47.42 -4.30 22.47
CA SER A 20 47.52 -4.45 21.02
C SER A 20 47.09 -3.12 20.41
N THR A 21 48.08 -2.25 20.17
CA THR A 21 47.91 -0.95 19.54
C THR A 21 47.48 -1.11 18.08
N ILE A 22 46.19 -1.01 17.82
CA ILE A 22 45.69 -0.47 16.55
C ILE A 22 46.09 1.01 16.58
N PRO A 23 46.79 1.55 15.55
CA PRO A 23 47.17 2.95 15.57
C PRO A 23 45.90 3.80 15.58
N PRO A 24 45.85 4.88 16.38
CA PRO A 24 44.75 5.83 16.27
C PRO A 24 44.75 6.39 14.85
N PHE A 25 43.55 6.50 14.27
CA PHE A 25 43.29 7.33 13.09
C PHE A 25 44.07 8.62 13.27
N THR A 26 45.14 8.78 12.50
CA THR A 26 45.84 10.05 12.39
C THR A 26 44.80 11.04 11.86
N LEU A 27 44.35 11.92 12.75
CA LEU A 27 43.68 13.15 12.40
C LEU A 27 44.45 13.72 11.20
N LEU A 28 43.78 13.73 10.04
CA LEU A 28 44.21 14.57 8.94
C LEU A 28 44.43 15.97 9.54
N PRO A 29 45.55 16.65 9.23
CA PRO A 29 45.83 17.93 9.83
C PRO A 29 44.65 18.88 9.57
N ASP A 30 44.36 19.71 10.56
CA ASP A 30 43.39 20.79 10.43
C ASP A 30 43.83 21.72 9.29
N PHE A 31 43.29 21.49 8.10
CA PHE A 31 43.61 22.23 6.88
C PHE A 31 43.05 23.66 6.90
N SER A 32 42.29 24.07 7.94
CA SER A 32 41.83 25.46 8.06
C SER A 32 42.99 26.44 8.26
N ALA A 33 44.12 26.00 8.83
CA ALA A 33 45.26 26.86 9.16
C ALA A 33 46.38 26.88 8.09
N ALA A 34 46.24 26.14 6.99
CA ALA A 34 47.27 26.01 5.95
C ALA A 34 46.82 26.50 4.57
N PHE A 35 46.03 27.58 4.49
CA PHE A 35 45.86 28.34 3.26
C PHE A 35 47.06 29.27 3.02
N LYS A 36 48.21 28.69 2.64
CA LYS A 36 49.20 29.45 1.85
C LYS A 36 48.78 29.34 0.40
N MET A 37 47.93 30.28 -0.03
CA MET A 37 47.63 30.54 -1.44
C MET A 37 48.94 30.79 -2.19
N GLN A 38 49.40 29.79 -2.96
CA GLN A 38 50.51 29.96 -3.90
C GLN A 38 50.06 30.10 -5.35
N ASP A 39 48.76 30.11 -5.63
CA ASP A 39 48.19 30.57 -6.89
C ASP A 39 47.22 31.74 -6.64
N PRO A 40 47.19 32.77 -7.51
CA PRO A 40 46.25 33.87 -7.39
C PRO A 40 44.81 33.33 -7.43
N PHE A 41 43.95 33.83 -6.53
CA PHE A 41 42.52 33.51 -6.55
C PHE A 41 41.98 33.85 -7.95
N PRO A 42 41.43 32.89 -8.70
CA PRO A 42 40.94 33.19 -10.03
C PRO A 42 39.74 34.13 -9.95
N ALA A 43 39.54 34.92 -11.01
CA ALA A 43 38.33 35.69 -11.14
C ALA A 43 37.10 34.75 -11.17
N PRO A 44 35.96 35.17 -10.60
CA PRO A 44 34.72 34.41 -10.70
C PRO A 44 34.32 34.23 -12.18
N PRO A 45 33.67 33.10 -12.53
CA PRO A 45 33.07 32.93 -13.85
C PRO A 45 32.14 34.10 -14.19
N SER A 46 32.19 34.59 -15.43
CA SER A 46 31.29 35.65 -15.88
C SER A 46 29.83 35.19 -15.80
N GLU A 47 28.88 36.12 -15.72
CA GLU A 47 27.44 35.77 -15.73
C GLU A 47 27.07 34.91 -16.95
N GLU A 48 27.66 35.23 -18.11
CA GLU A 48 27.49 34.45 -19.34
C GLU A 48 28.03 33.02 -19.18
N GLU A 49 29.23 32.86 -18.62
CA GLU A 49 29.81 31.53 -18.33
C GLU A 49 28.93 30.78 -17.33
N GLN A 50 28.50 31.42 -16.24
CA GLN A 50 27.65 30.77 -15.22
C GLN A 50 26.38 30.17 -15.82
N LEU A 51 25.72 30.90 -16.71
CA LEU A 51 24.44 30.50 -17.30
C LEU A 51 24.59 29.54 -18.51
N GLN A 52 25.74 29.58 -19.19
CA GLN A 52 25.92 28.84 -20.45
C GLN A 52 26.98 27.73 -20.40
N TYR A 53 27.73 27.58 -19.31
CA TYR A 53 28.77 26.55 -19.18
C TYR A 53 28.24 25.13 -19.39
N TYR A 54 27.02 24.85 -18.93
CA TYR A 54 26.34 23.56 -19.09
C TYR A 54 25.30 23.55 -20.22
N HIS A 55 25.40 24.48 -21.18
CA HIS A 55 24.58 24.46 -22.39
C HIS A 55 24.67 23.08 -23.05
N GLY A 56 23.54 22.50 -23.45
CA GLY A 56 23.46 21.12 -23.98
C GLY A 56 22.90 20.10 -22.98
N LEU A 57 23.04 20.33 -21.67
CA LEU A 57 22.35 19.52 -20.66
C LEU A 57 20.88 19.92 -20.54
N PRO A 58 19.95 18.99 -20.27
CA PRO A 58 18.51 19.29 -20.23
C PRO A 58 18.11 20.40 -19.26
N SER A 59 18.70 20.42 -18.06
CA SER A 59 18.36 21.41 -17.02
C SER A 59 19.18 22.70 -17.11
N ARG A 60 20.21 22.76 -17.97
CA ARG A 60 21.14 23.90 -18.12
C ARG A 60 21.52 24.53 -16.77
N PRO A 61 22.08 23.74 -15.84
CA PRO A 61 22.33 24.21 -14.48
C PRO A 61 23.34 25.37 -14.48
N LYS A 62 23.23 26.26 -13.49
CA LYS A 62 24.16 27.37 -13.30
C LYS A 62 25.48 26.86 -12.72
N LEU A 63 26.61 27.22 -13.33
CA LEU A 63 27.94 26.93 -12.80
C LEU A 63 28.24 27.85 -11.61
N VAL A 64 28.69 27.26 -10.50
CA VAL A 64 29.14 27.98 -9.30
C VAL A 64 30.66 28.10 -9.27
N ALA A 65 31.37 26.98 -9.45
CA ALA A 65 32.83 26.95 -9.43
C ALA A 65 33.38 25.74 -10.20
N ARG A 66 34.60 25.83 -10.72
CA ARG A 66 35.27 24.72 -11.40
C ARG A 66 36.77 24.73 -11.13
N SER A 67 37.36 23.54 -11.05
CA SER A 67 38.79 23.37 -10.75
C SER A 67 39.71 23.48 -11.98
N ASN A 68 39.15 23.48 -13.20
CA ASN A 68 39.87 23.53 -14.47
C ASN A 68 39.98 24.97 -15.03
N VAL A 69 40.15 25.97 -14.16
CA VAL A 69 40.14 27.41 -14.49
C VAL A 69 41.10 27.81 -15.62
N HIS A 70 42.19 27.06 -15.81
CA HIS A 70 43.18 27.30 -16.87
C HIS A 70 42.69 26.91 -18.27
N HIS A 71 41.52 26.28 -18.39
CA HIS A 71 40.83 26.06 -19.65
C HIS A 71 39.75 27.13 -19.80
N PRO A 72 39.96 28.17 -20.64
CA PRO A 72 38.98 29.23 -20.82
C PRO A 72 37.67 28.66 -21.36
N TRP A 73 36.55 29.12 -20.82
CA TRP A 73 35.27 28.83 -21.43
C TRP A 73 35.12 29.66 -22.71
N VAL A 74 34.66 29.02 -23.78
CA VAL A 74 34.47 29.66 -25.08
C VAL A 74 32.97 29.79 -25.31
N GLY A 75 32.44 31.01 -25.17
CA GLY A 75 30.99 31.25 -25.21
C GLY A 75 30.34 31.15 -26.59
N GLN A 76 31.11 31.31 -27.68
CA GLN A 76 30.54 31.35 -29.03
C GLN A 76 31.44 30.65 -30.06
N ILE A 77 30.89 29.64 -30.72
CA ILE A 77 31.32 29.17 -32.04
C ILE A 77 30.07 29.18 -32.93
N GLY A 78 29.64 30.37 -33.40
CA GLY A 78 28.38 30.55 -34.11
C GLY A 78 27.21 31.01 -33.21
N PRO A 79 25.94 30.73 -33.56
CA PRO A 79 24.77 31.30 -32.86
C PRO A 79 24.52 30.74 -31.44
N TRP A 80 25.18 29.65 -31.04
CA TRP A 80 25.02 29.01 -29.72
C TRP A 80 26.37 28.45 -29.21
N PRO A 81 26.59 28.33 -27.89
CA PRO A 81 27.76 27.64 -27.34
C PRO A 81 27.74 26.14 -27.69
N PRO A 82 28.89 25.46 -27.76
CA PRO A 82 28.93 24.02 -27.99
C PRO A 82 28.17 23.24 -26.91
N ALA A 83 27.27 22.33 -27.33
CA ALA A 83 26.45 21.55 -26.41
C ALA A 83 27.28 20.52 -25.64
N LYS A 84 27.27 20.58 -24.31
CA LYS A 84 27.81 19.56 -23.42
C LYS A 84 26.89 18.34 -23.35
N ILE A 85 27.49 17.17 -23.18
CA ILE A 85 26.81 15.90 -22.93
C ILE A 85 27.45 15.18 -21.74
N LEU A 86 26.66 14.36 -21.07
CA LEU A 86 27.11 13.47 -20.00
C LEU A 86 27.27 12.06 -20.55
N SER A 87 28.38 11.41 -20.19
CA SER A 87 28.65 10.01 -20.50
C SER A 87 29.08 9.26 -19.23
N PRO A 88 28.91 7.93 -19.15
CA PRO A 88 29.39 7.14 -18.01
C PRO A 88 30.90 7.30 -17.78
N ALA A 89 31.36 7.25 -16.52
CA ALA A 89 32.78 7.26 -16.17
C ALA A 89 33.55 6.08 -16.81
N GLY A 90 32.91 4.92 -16.93
CA GLY A 90 33.49 3.69 -17.47
C GLY A 90 34.52 3.05 -16.53
N ASN A 91 35.44 2.26 -17.08
CA ASN A 91 36.55 1.66 -16.32
C ASN A 91 37.56 2.74 -15.90
N HIS A 92 37.47 3.20 -14.65
CA HIS A 92 38.33 4.24 -14.09
C HIS A 92 38.68 3.89 -12.63
N ILE A 93 39.92 4.12 -12.19
CA ILE A 93 40.38 3.78 -10.83
C ILE A 93 39.55 4.41 -9.71
N ILE A 94 38.98 5.60 -9.99
CA ILE A 94 38.07 6.28 -9.06
C ILE A 94 36.83 5.45 -8.72
N ALA A 95 36.40 4.50 -9.58
CA ALA A 95 35.21 3.70 -9.32
C ALA A 95 35.40 2.83 -8.06
N ASP A 96 36.53 2.13 -7.93
CA ASP A 96 36.81 1.28 -6.77
C ASP A 96 37.04 2.12 -5.51
N LEU A 97 37.77 3.22 -5.63
CA LEU A 97 38.06 4.13 -4.51
C LEU A 97 36.81 4.87 -4.01
N TRP A 98 35.95 5.29 -4.93
CA TRP A 98 34.69 5.94 -4.59
C TRP A 98 33.71 4.92 -4.04
N ASN A 99 33.50 3.77 -4.68
CA ASN A 99 32.45 2.81 -4.30
C ASN A 99 32.69 2.11 -2.96
N ASN A 100 33.91 2.14 -2.43
CA ASN A 100 34.15 1.81 -1.03
C ASN A 100 33.58 2.92 -0.12
N SER A 101 32.41 2.68 0.48
CA SER A 101 31.71 3.65 1.33
C SER A 101 32.51 4.11 2.55
N ASP A 102 33.33 3.22 3.10
CA ASP A 102 34.16 3.47 4.26
C ASP A 102 35.58 3.91 3.86
N GLY A 103 35.83 4.04 2.55
CA GLY A 103 37.12 4.41 1.99
C GLY A 103 37.52 5.86 2.30
N PRO A 104 38.83 6.13 2.48
CA PRO A 104 39.32 7.46 2.87
C PRO A 104 39.03 8.54 1.82
N LEU A 105 38.98 8.19 0.53
CA LEU A 105 38.67 9.14 -0.55
C LEU A 105 37.24 9.68 -0.41
N ARG A 106 36.22 8.80 -0.33
CA ARG A 106 34.82 9.23 -0.21
C ARG A 106 34.59 10.02 1.08
N GLN A 107 35.12 9.55 2.22
CA GLN A 107 35.00 10.24 3.50
C GLN A 107 35.67 11.61 3.49
N GLY A 108 36.86 11.74 2.88
CA GLY A 108 37.55 13.01 2.71
C GLY A 108 36.72 14.02 1.91
N ILE A 109 36.15 13.59 0.78
CA ILE A 109 35.29 14.44 -0.05
C ILE A 109 34.03 14.88 0.72
N LEU A 110 33.34 13.97 1.41
CA LEU A 110 32.16 14.31 2.21
C LEU A 110 32.49 15.30 3.34
N GLN A 111 33.67 15.15 3.96
CA GLN A 111 34.14 16.08 4.98
C GLN A 111 34.43 17.48 4.40
N ALA A 112 35.05 17.55 3.22
CA ALA A 112 35.33 18.81 2.52
C ALA A 112 34.05 19.55 2.09
N LEU A 113 32.96 18.81 1.84
CA LEU A 113 31.68 19.37 1.40
C LEU A 113 30.78 19.86 2.55
N LYS A 114 31.09 19.55 3.82
CA LYS A 114 30.30 20.01 4.99
C LYS A 114 30.00 21.53 5.04
N PRO A 115 30.88 22.43 4.58
CA PRO A 115 30.61 23.87 4.62
C PRO A 115 29.57 24.37 3.61
N VAL A 116 29.16 23.55 2.63
CA VAL A 116 28.23 23.94 1.56
C VAL A 116 26.95 23.11 1.59
N ASN A 117 25.83 23.69 1.15
CA ASN A 117 24.53 23.01 1.11
C ASN A 117 24.40 22.12 -0.14
N TRP A 118 25.20 21.05 -0.19
CA TRP A 118 25.24 20.12 -1.31
C TRP A 118 24.03 19.17 -1.31
N THR A 119 23.58 18.79 -2.50
CA THR A 119 22.38 17.98 -2.75
C THR A 119 22.68 16.65 -3.45
N ALA A 120 23.74 16.57 -4.26
CA ALA A 120 24.19 15.36 -4.93
C ALA A 120 25.68 15.43 -5.29
N ILE A 121 26.32 14.25 -5.44
CA ILE A 121 27.69 14.10 -5.94
C ILE A 121 27.67 13.03 -7.03
N ASP A 122 27.99 13.42 -8.26
CA ASP A 122 28.00 12.53 -9.42
C ASP A 122 29.40 12.46 -10.01
N ILE A 123 29.91 11.28 -10.35
CA ILE A 123 31.18 11.11 -11.07
C ILE A 123 30.86 10.64 -12.47
N LEU A 124 30.90 11.57 -13.41
CA LEU A 124 30.48 11.38 -14.80
C LEU A 124 31.51 11.96 -15.74
N ARG A 125 31.55 11.47 -16.98
CA ARG A 125 32.30 12.16 -18.03
C ARG A 125 31.47 13.31 -18.57
N ILE A 126 32.08 14.48 -18.71
CA ILE A 126 31.43 15.65 -19.28
C ILE A 126 32.30 16.27 -20.36
N GLY A 127 31.72 16.51 -21.53
CA GLY A 127 32.44 17.16 -22.62
C GLY A 127 31.51 17.63 -23.73
N VAL A 128 32.11 18.22 -24.75
CA VAL A 128 31.37 18.75 -25.90
C VAL A 128 30.86 17.59 -26.77
N ASN A 129 29.63 17.71 -27.25
CA ASN A 129 29.04 16.75 -28.17
C ASN A 129 29.94 16.60 -29.42
N PRO A 130 30.41 15.38 -29.76
CA PRO A 130 31.28 15.14 -30.89
C PRO A 130 30.76 15.66 -32.23
N SER A 131 29.44 15.83 -32.39
CA SER A 131 28.85 16.41 -33.61
C SER A 131 29.31 17.85 -33.91
N TYR A 132 29.93 18.53 -32.95
CA TYR A 132 30.50 19.88 -33.09
C TYR A 132 32.02 19.88 -33.32
N LEU A 133 32.68 18.72 -33.35
CA LEU A 133 34.13 18.60 -33.54
C LEU A 133 34.45 18.11 -34.96
N ASN A 134 35.22 18.89 -35.73
CA ASN A 134 35.71 18.52 -37.06
C ASN A 134 36.89 17.51 -37.02
N LYS A 135 36.91 16.57 -36.06
CA LYS A 135 38.02 15.61 -35.89
C LYS A 135 37.52 14.21 -35.54
N THR A 136 38.12 13.20 -36.17
CA THR A 136 37.82 11.77 -36.03
C THR A 136 38.77 11.03 -35.08
N ASP A 137 39.57 11.72 -34.26
CA ASP A 137 40.50 11.07 -33.34
C ASP A 137 39.76 10.51 -32.11
N GLU A 138 39.98 9.23 -31.80
CA GLU A 138 39.44 8.54 -30.61
C GLU A 138 39.84 9.19 -29.28
N GLU A 139 40.93 9.98 -29.24
CA GLU A 139 41.31 10.76 -28.05
C GLU A 139 40.44 12.01 -27.86
N THR A 140 39.97 12.65 -28.93
CA THR A 140 39.09 13.84 -28.86
C THR A 140 37.65 13.51 -28.45
N THR A 141 37.23 12.25 -28.53
CA THR A 141 35.88 11.78 -28.15
C THR A 141 35.80 11.25 -26.71
N LYS A 142 36.93 11.09 -26.01
CA LYS A 142 36.95 10.72 -24.59
C LYS A 142 36.73 11.97 -23.72
N HIS A 143 35.49 12.20 -23.33
CA HIS A 143 35.15 13.25 -22.36
C HIS A 143 35.89 13.03 -21.03
N PRO A 144 36.43 14.09 -20.41
CA PRO A 144 37.10 14.00 -19.11
C PRO A 144 36.13 13.56 -18.02
N THR A 145 36.63 12.74 -17.10
CA THR A 145 35.90 12.35 -15.90
C THR A 145 35.87 13.52 -14.92
N THR A 146 34.69 13.88 -14.43
CA THR A 146 34.48 15.01 -13.55
C THR A 146 33.62 14.59 -12.35
N LEU A 147 34.06 15.01 -11.16
CA LEU A 147 33.27 14.98 -9.94
C LEU A 147 32.38 16.24 -9.92
N LEU A 148 31.09 16.03 -10.19
CA LEU A 148 30.05 17.05 -10.21
C LEU A 148 29.43 17.16 -8.81
N ILE A 149 29.54 18.34 -8.21
CA ILE A 149 28.94 18.68 -6.92
C ILE A 149 27.70 19.52 -7.20
N SER A 150 26.54 19.03 -6.80
CA SER A 150 25.29 19.78 -6.89
C SER A 150 25.03 20.50 -5.57
N VAL A 151 24.68 21.78 -5.61
CA VAL A 151 24.27 22.60 -4.45
C VAL A 151 22.89 23.19 -4.68
N ALA A 152 22.16 23.50 -3.60
CA ALA A 152 20.86 24.15 -3.74
C ALA A 152 21.00 25.52 -4.47
N PRO A 153 20.05 25.92 -5.34
CA PRO A 153 20.06 27.21 -6.00
C PRO A 153 20.25 28.36 -5.01
N ASP A 154 21.06 29.35 -5.41
CA ASP A 154 21.41 30.54 -4.61
C ASP A 154 22.00 30.27 -3.22
N SER A 155 22.39 29.03 -2.91
CA SER A 155 22.89 28.66 -1.57
C SER A 155 24.39 28.88 -1.37
N THR A 156 25.17 28.98 -2.46
CA THR A 156 26.63 29.02 -2.42
C THR A 156 27.17 29.97 -3.50
N SER A 157 28.02 30.93 -3.11
CA SER A 157 28.71 31.83 -4.05
C SER A 157 30.03 31.23 -4.56
N PHE A 158 30.62 31.80 -5.62
CA PHE A 158 31.93 31.39 -6.12
C PHE A 158 33.02 31.44 -5.04
N GLU A 159 33.03 32.50 -4.21
CA GLU A 159 34.03 32.73 -3.16
C GLU A 159 34.03 31.62 -2.11
N HIS A 160 32.86 31.04 -1.85
CA HIS A 160 32.68 29.93 -0.90
C HIS A 160 32.82 28.57 -1.58
N GLY A 161 32.34 28.43 -2.83
CA GLY A 161 32.34 27.16 -3.57
C GLY A 161 33.72 26.79 -4.13
N TYR A 162 34.51 27.77 -4.60
CA TYR A 162 35.80 27.51 -5.23
C TYR A 162 36.83 26.86 -4.29
N PRO A 163 37.04 27.34 -3.05
CA PRO A 163 37.93 26.66 -2.10
C PRO A 163 37.57 25.19 -1.87
N VAL A 164 36.26 24.89 -1.75
CA VAL A 164 35.74 23.53 -1.55
C VAL A 164 36.00 22.65 -2.78
N VAL A 165 35.76 23.18 -3.99
CA VAL A 165 36.05 22.49 -5.26
C VAL A 165 37.54 22.15 -5.38
N ILE A 166 38.44 23.05 -5.01
CA ILE A 166 39.89 22.81 -5.03
C ILE A 166 40.30 21.79 -3.97
N GLN A 167 39.74 21.86 -2.76
CA GLN A 167 40.00 20.88 -1.71
C GLN A 167 39.58 19.46 -2.15
N CYS A 168 38.41 19.33 -2.78
CA CYS A 168 37.96 18.07 -3.35
C CYS A 168 38.96 17.52 -4.39
N ARG A 169 39.48 18.38 -5.27
CA ARG A 169 40.49 18.00 -6.26
C ARG A 169 41.80 17.54 -5.61
N GLN A 170 42.26 18.21 -4.55
CA GLN A 170 43.47 17.82 -3.83
C GLN A 170 43.32 16.46 -3.14
N ILE A 171 42.15 16.17 -2.59
CA ILE A 171 41.84 14.86 -2.00
C ILE A 171 41.92 13.76 -3.07
N LEU A 172 41.33 13.99 -4.26
CA LEU A 172 41.45 13.05 -5.38
C LEU A 172 42.92 12.78 -5.75
N GLN A 173 43.72 13.84 -5.89
CA GLN A 173 45.15 13.74 -6.21
C GLN A 173 45.95 13.00 -5.14
N HIS A 174 45.66 13.23 -3.86
CA HIS A 174 46.32 12.55 -2.74
C HIS A 174 46.08 11.03 -2.77
N HIS A 175 44.93 10.60 -3.27
CA HIS A 175 44.59 9.19 -3.46
C HIS A 175 45.00 8.63 -4.84
N GLY A 176 45.86 9.36 -5.58
CA GLY A 176 46.40 8.92 -6.87
C GLY A 176 45.48 9.17 -8.07
N VAL A 177 44.38 9.89 -7.90
CA VAL A 177 43.43 10.24 -8.97
C VAL A 177 43.72 11.65 -9.47
N ASN A 178 44.54 11.76 -10.51
CA ASN A 178 45.04 13.04 -11.01
C ASN A 178 44.27 13.61 -12.22
N ASP A 179 43.49 12.77 -12.88
CA ASP A 179 42.79 13.03 -14.14
C ASP A 179 41.29 13.37 -13.97
N VAL A 180 40.84 13.56 -12.73
CA VAL A 180 39.46 13.94 -12.41
C VAL A 180 39.39 15.39 -11.96
N HIS A 181 38.59 16.19 -12.66
CA HIS A 181 38.28 17.56 -12.28
C HIS A 181 37.07 17.62 -11.35
N CYS A 182 36.99 18.65 -10.51
CA CYS A 182 35.81 18.97 -9.74
C CYS A 182 35.10 20.19 -10.31
N GLU A 183 33.77 20.13 -10.40
CA GLU A 183 32.89 21.25 -10.78
C GLU A 183 31.69 21.31 -9.83
N MET A 184 31.24 22.50 -9.49
CA MET A 184 30.09 22.75 -8.63
C MET A 184 29.00 23.49 -9.42
N LYS A 185 27.77 23.00 -9.35
CA LYS A 185 26.61 23.54 -10.07
C LYS A 185 25.39 23.66 -9.16
N GLU A 186 24.52 24.62 -9.46
CA GLU A 186 23.21 24.72 -8.82
C GLU A 186 22.29 23.63 -9.39
N SER A 187 21.77 22.77 -8.51
CA SER A 187 20.86 21.69 -8.87
C SER A 187 20.25 21.09 -7.59
N THR A 188 18.95 20.82 -7.62
CA THR A 188 18.25 20.07 -6.57
C THR A 188 17.98 18.64 -7.03
N VAL A 189 17.97 17.70 -6.08
CA VAL A 189 17.50 16.33 -6.31
C VAL A 189 15.99 16.33 -6.12
N PHE A 190 15.25 15.99 -7.17
CA PHE A 190 13.81 15.81 -7.11
C PHE A 190 13.48 14.32 -7.11
N SER A 191 12.53 13.91 -6.27
CA SER A 191 11.91 12.59 -6.41
C SER A 191 11.01 12.62 -7.66
N CYS A 192 11.17 11.63 -8.56
CA CYS A 192 10.32 11.52 -9.76
C CYS A 192 8.92 10.96 -9.47
N GLY A 193 8.56 10.72 -8.20
CA GLY A 193 7.23 10.29 -7.79
C GLY A 193 6.50 11.38 -7.02
N SER A 194 5.61 12.12 -7.68
CA SER A 194 4.54 12.82 -6.94
C SER A 194 3.55 11.75 -6.46
N PRO A 195 3.17 11.71 -5.17
CA PRO A 195 2.05 10.89 -4.75
C PRO A 195 0.80 11.27 -5.56
N GLU A 196 0.19 10.30 -6.25
CA GLU A 196 -1.11 10.55 -6.88
C GLU A 196 -2.14 10.85 -5.77
N ILE A 197 -2.64 12.08 -5.72
CA ILE A 197 -3.72 12.48 -4.81
C ILE A 197 -5.02 12.40 -5.60
N ALA A 198 -6.08 11.88 -4.99
CA ALA A 198 -7.40 11.90 -5.60
C ALA A 198 -7.79 13.37 -5.93
N PRO A 199 -8.23 13.68 -7.16
CA PRO A 199 -8.65 15.04 -7.46
C PRO A 199 -9.89 15.42 -6.64
N PRO A 200 -10.14 16.72 -6.35
CA PRO A 200 -11.35 17.15 -5.65
C PRO A 200 -12.66 16.74 -6.32
N SER A 201 -12.63 16.52 -7.64
CA SER A 201 -13.76 16.03 -8.45
C SER A 201 -14.01 14.53 -8.32
N ALA A 202 -13.15 13.78 -7.62
CA ALA A 202 -13.27 12.34 -7.53
C ALA A 202 -14.54 11.96 -6.74
N PRO A 203 -15.34 10.98 -7.21
CA PRO A 203 -16.64 10.66 -6.61
C PRO A 203 -16.51 10.20 -5.16
N LYS A 204 -17.44 10.60 -4.29
CA LYS A 204 -17.50 10.13 -2.90
C LYS A 204 -17.92 8.65 -2.85
N LEU A 205 -17.53 7.96 -1.78
CA LEU A 205 -18.06 6.63 -1.49
C LEU A 205 -19.54 6.73 -1.14
N LEU A 206 -20.30 5.71 -1.53
CA LEU A 206 -21.73 5.62 -1.23
C LEU A 206 -21.95 5.49 0.28
N THR A 207 -22.86 6.30 0.85
CA THR A 207 -23.16 6.35 2.29
C THR A 207 -24.51 5.75 2.67
N GLU A 208 -25.50 5.75 1.77
CA GLU A 208 -26.85 5.26 2.05
C GLU A 208 -27.30 4.16 1.06
N PRO A 209 -28.17 3.23 1.51
CA PRO A 209 -28.98 2.41 0.62
C PRO A 209 -30.07 3.28 -0.02
N SER A 210 -29.71 4.06 -1.05
CA SER A 210 -30.67 4.68 -1.96
C SER A 210 -31.71 3.65 -2.44
N GLN A 211 -32.95 4.11 -2.61
CA GLN A 211 -34.05 3.31 -3.15
C GLN A 211 -33.62 2.56 -4.46
N PRO A 212 -34.15 1.33 -4.66
CA PRO A 212 -33.65 0.32 -5.61
C PRO A 212 -33.66 0.80 -7.07
N PRO A 213 -32.77 0.26 -7.92
CA PRO A 213 -32.69 -1.18 -8.23
C PRO A 213 -31.28 -1.82 -8.29
N LEU A 214 -30.21 -1.16 -7.84
CA LEU A 214 -28.88 -1.78 -7.87
C LEU A 214 -28.73 -2.84 -6.77
N GLY A 215 -28.16 -4.01 -7.11
CA GLY A 215 -27.88 -5.07 -6.15
C GLY A 215 -27.08 -4.55 -4.95
N SER A 216 -27.55 -4.85 -3.74
CA SER A 216 -26.90 -4.54 -2.44
C SER A 216 -25.39 -4.84 -2.49
N LYS A 217 -24.99 -6.01 -2.99
CA LYS A 217 -23.60 -6.48 -2.97
C LYS A 217 -22.64 -5.63 -3.82
N ASP A 218 -23.11 -5.10 -4.95
CA ASP A 218 -22.29 -4.29 -5.86
C ASP A 218 -22.07 -2.89 -5.28
N ARG A 219 -23.10 -2.37 -4.61
CA ARG A 219 -23.04 -1.11 -3.88
C ARG A 219 -22.03 -1.18 -2.74
N ALA A 220 -21.97 -2.31 -2.03
CA ALA A 220 -21.06 -2.51 -0.90
C ALA A 220 -19.61 -2.20 -1.33
N MET A 221 -19.22 -2.64 -2.52
CA MET A 221 -17.86 -2.52 -3.04
C MET A 221 -17.44 -1.07 -3.31
N ALA A 222 -18.39 -0.16 -3.58
CA ALA A 222 -18.14 1.26 -3.79
C ALA A 222 -18.61 2.15 -2.62
N SER A 223 -18.90 1.55 -1.47
CA SER A 223 -19.47 2.24 -0.31
C SER A 223 -18.48 2.47 0.83
N VAL A 224 -18.92 3.22 1.82
CA VAL A 224 -18.21 3.33 3.11
C VAL A 224 -18.23 2.03 3.91
N PHE A 225 -19.13 1.09 3.64
CA PHE A 225 -19.27 -0.15 4.42
C PHE A 225 -18.00 -1.01 4.43
N LEU A 226 -17.87 -1.82 5.48
CA LEU A 226 -16.78 -2.77 5.64
C LEU A 226 -16.87 -3.92 4.63
N GLY A 227 -15.74 -4.57 4.37
CA GLY A 227 -15.66 -5.70 3.43
C GLY A 227 -15.54 -5.32 1.96
N ALA A 228 -15.57 -4.02 1.63
CA ALA A 228 -15.35 -3.53 0.29
C ALA A 228 -13.93 -3.87 -0.23
N SER A 229 -13.82 -4.13 -1.53
CA SER A 229 -12.56 -4.50 -2.17
C SER A 229 -11.58 -3.34 -2.26
N ILE A 230 -10.38 -3.52 -1.71
CA ILE A 230 -9.29 -2.53 -1.76
C ILE A 230 -8.00 -3.15 -2.27
N GLY A 231 -7.13 -2.33 -2.85
CA GLY A 231 -5.81 -2.74 -3.30
C GLY A 231 -4.88 -1.56 -3.53
N PRO A 232 -3.56 -1.79 -3.62
CA PRO A 232 -2.59 -0.76 -3.95
C PRO A 232 -2.78 -0.28 -5.40
N SER A 233 -2.69 1.03 -5.62
CA SER A 233 -2.92 1.59 -6.97
C SER A 233 -1.85 1.16 -7.99
N ASP A 234 -0.63 0.89 -7.53
CA ASP A 234 0.52 0.56 -8.38
C ASP A 234 0.74 -0.96 -8.57
N GLN A 235 0.01 -1.80 -7.84
CA GLN A 235 0.04 -3.26 -8.00
C GLN A 235 -1.38 -3.82 -8.17
N PRO A 236 -1.99 -3.65 -9.36
CA PRO A 236 -3.41 -3.91 -9.55
C PRO A 236 -3.84 -5.37 -9.46
N SER A 237 -2.90 -6.31 -9.41
CA SER A 237 -3.16 -7.74 -9.18
C SER A 237 -3.42 -8.07 -7.70
N LEU A 238 -3.04 -7.18 -6.78
CA LEU A 238 -3.28 -7.35 -5.35
C LEU A 238 -4.63 -6.77 -4.97
N GLN A 239 -5.39 -7.55 -4.22
CA GLN A 239 -6.64 -7.10 -3.63
C GLN A 239 -6.97 -7.85 -2.35
N GLY A 240 -7.73 -7.18 -1.51
CA GLY A 240 -8.26 -7.70 -0.27
C GLY A 240 -9.48 -6.91 0.13
N SER A 241 -9.84 -6.99 1.40
CA SER A 241 -11.00 -6.31 1.97
C SER A 241 -10.58 -5.20 2.91
N LYS A 242 -11.33 -4.09 2.87
CA LYS A 242 -11.31 -3.05 3.90
C LYS A 242 -11.92 -3.62 5.18
N GLY A 243 -11.15 -3.66 6.25
CA GLY A 243 -11.51 -4.36 7.49
C GLY A 243 -12.37 -3.52 8.41
N LEU A 244 -11.75 -2.60 9.14
CA LEU A 244 -12.38 -1.79 10.18
C LEU A 244 -11.97 -0.33 10.02
N TYR A 245 -12.83 0.60 10.43
CA TYR A 245 -12.43 1.97 10.69
C TYR A 245 -12.02 2.16 12.15
N LEU A 246 -10.94 2.89 12.31
CA LEU A 246 -10.37 3.30 13.59
C LEU A 246 -10.29 4.83 13.63
N ARG A 247 -10.34 5.40 14.83
CA ARG A 247 -9.98 6.79 15.07
C ARG A 247 -8.72 6.84 15.91
N GLN A 248 -7.73 7.57 15.43
CA GLN A 248 -6.54 7.88 16.22
C GLN A 248 -6.90 8.95 17.26
N LYS A 249 -6.66 8.71 18.55
CA LYS A 249 -7.19 9.57 19.62
C LYS A 249 -6.48 10.91 19.74
N ASP A 250 -5.20 10.94 19.42
CA ASP A 250 -4.34 12.13 19.46
C ASP A 250 -4.63 13.11 18.32
N THR A 251 -4.80 12.61 17.09
CA THR A 251 -5.00 13.44 15.89
C THR A 251 -6.47 13.55 15.47
N GLY A 252 -7.33 12.64 15.92
CA GLY A 252 -8.70 12.48 15.44
C GLY A 252 -8.80 11.88 14.03
N ALA A 253 -7.67 11.50 13.41
CA ALA A 253 -7.61 10.96 12.06
C ALA A 253 -8.40 9.65 11.95
N VAL A 254 -9.10 9.50 10.83
CA VAL A 254 -9.85 8.28 10.51
C VAL A 254 -8.98 7.36 9.68
N LEU A 255 -8.74 6.16 10.21
CA LEU A 255 -7.91 5.13 9.62
C LEU A 255 -8.77 3.95 9.18
N ALA A 256 -8.44 3.32 8.07
CA ALA A 256 -8.95 2.02 7.68
C ALA A 256 -7.87 0.94 7.92
N LEU A 257 -8.30 -0.18 8.52
CA LEU A 257 -7.47 -1.34 8.81
C LEU A 257 -7.63 -2.40 7.71
N THR A 258 -6.53 -3.00 7.30
CA THR A 258 -6.50 -4.21 6.46
C THR A 258 -5.25 -5.04 6.76
N CYS A 259 -5.02 -6.14 6.04
CA CYS A 259 -3.80 -6.93 6.16
C CYS A 259 -2.62 -6.26 5.43
N ARG A 260 -1.39 -6.49 5.91
CA ARG A 260 -0.18 -5.97 5.25
C ARG A 260 -0.06 -6.53 3.85
N HIS A 261 -0.23 -7.83 3.68
CA HIS A 261 -0.07 -8.49 2.39
C HIS A 261 -1.12 -8.07 1.33
N VAL A 262 -2.18 -7.36 1.74
CA VAL A 262 -3.18 -6.81 0.81
C VAL A 262 -2.64 -5.56 0.11
N VAL A 263 -1.83 -4.75 0.81
CA VAL A 263 -1.31 -3.46 0.31
C VAL A 263 0.19 -3.50 -0.01
N PHE A 264 0.89 -4.56 0.40
CA PHE A 264 2.28 -4.83 0.08
C PHE A 264 2.41 -6.22 -0.54
N GLY A 265 2.79 -6.29 -1.82
CA GLY A 265 3.07 -7.54 -2.51
C GLY A 265 4.29 -8.28 -1.97
N GLU A 266 4.45 -9.53 -2.37
CA GLU A 266 5.56 -10.39 -1.95
C GLU A 266 6.94 -9.86 -2.33
N THR A 267 7.03 -9.04 -3.39
CA THR A 267 8.25 -8.40 -3.84
C THR A 267 8.64 -7.18 -2.99
N PHE A 268 7.72 -6.67 -2.17
CA PHE A 268 8.00 -5.53 -1.31
C PHE A 268 8.82 -5.97 -0.09
N PRO A 269 9.88 -5.23 0.30
CA PRO A 269 10.69 -5.59 1.46
C PRO A 269 9.84 -5.83 2.71
N ASN A 270 10.15 -6.89 3.44
CA ASN A 270 9.46 -7.22 4.68
C ASN A 270 10.00 -6.41 5.86
N GLU A 271 9.88 -5.10 5.76
CA GLU A 271 10.30 -4.12 6.76
C GLU A 271 9.10 -3.33 7.28
N GLU A 272 9.32 -2.63 8.39
CA GLU A 272 8.34 -1.64 8.87
C GLU A 272 8.20 -0.54 7.81
N TYR A 273 6.97 -0.28 7.40
CA TYR A 273 6.62 0.86 6.57
C TYR A 273 6.03 1.96 7.44
N ARG A 274 6.57 3.17 7.31
CA ARG A 274 6.01 4.38 7.92
C ARG A 274 6.05 5.50 6.91
N TYR A 275 4.89 6.07 6.59
CA TYR A 275 4.84 7.23 5.73
C TYR A 275 5.35 8.46 6.49
N ARG A 276 6.29 9.18 5.87
CA ARG A 276 6.75 10.49 6.31
C ARG A 276 6.62 11.43 5.12
N GLN A 277 6.07 12.62 5.33
CA GLN A 277 5.78 13.57 4.25
C GLN A 277 7.03 13.98 3.44
N ASN A 278 8.22 13.85 4.03
CA ASN A 278 9.50 14.16 3.41
C ASN A 278 10.32 12.90 3.03
N ASP A 279 9.73 11.70 3.08
CA ASP A 279 10.43 10.48 2.73
C ASP A 279 10.63 10.35 1.22
N VAL A 280 11.72 9.70 0.82
CA VAL A 280 12.01 9.37 -0.58
C VAL A 280 11.08 8.24 -1.06
N THR A 281 10.56 7.44 -0.12
CA THR A 281 9.68 6.32 -0.43
C THR A 281 8.33 6.81 -0.94
N PRO A 282 7.89 6.39 -2.14
CA PRO A 282 6.61 6.82 -2.68
C PRO A 282 5.46 6.43 -1.75
N ARG A 283 4.50 7.34 -1.61
CA ARG A 283 3.26 7.14 -0.85
C ARG A 283 2.53 5.91 -1.40
N ARG A 284 2.15 4.99 -0.51
CA ARG A 284 1.38 3.79 -0.88
C ARG A 284 -0.10 4.10 -0.93
N THR A 285 -0.58 4.54 -2.08
CA THR A 285 -1.99 4.88 -2.33
C THR A 285 -2.85 3.63 -2.48
N VAL A 286 -4.04 3.68 -1.90
CA VAL A 286 -5.00 2.56 -1.89
C VAL A 286 -6.26 2.98 -2.63
N VAL A 287 -6.75 2.10 -3.50
CA VAL A 287 -7.95 2.31 -4.32
C VAL A 287 -9.11 1.43 -3.88
N GLN A 288 -10.35 1.91 -4.09
CA GLN A 288 -11.58 1.17 -3.90
C GLN A 288 -12.61 1.54 -5.00
N PRO A 289 -13.15 0.58 -5.76
CA PRO A 289 -12.81 -0.85 -5.74
C PRO A 289 -11.38 -1.14 -6.21
N ALA A 290 -10.81 -2.29 -5.81
CA ALA A 290 -9.60 -2.81 -6.43
C ALA A 290 -9.82 -3.10 -7.92
N LYS A 291 -8.75 -3.16 -8.73
CA LYS A 291 -8.87 -3.25 -10.19
C LYS A 291 -9.68 -4.47 -10.64
N ALA A 292 -9.33 -5.68 -10.21
CA ALA A 292 -10.05 -6.86 -10.68
C ALA A 292 -11.52 -6.86 -10.23
N THR A 293 -11.81 -6.42 -9.00
CA THR A 293 -13.21 -6.24 -8.56
C THR A 293 -13.96 -5.19 -9.38
N LEU A 294 -13.31 -4.10 -9.80
CA LEU A 294 -13.94 -3.11 -10.66
C LEU A 294 -14.32 -3.72 -12.03
N GLU A 295 -13.44 -4.53 -12.61
CA GLU A 295 -13.74 -5.24 -13.87
C GLU A 295 -14.88 -6.26 -13.69
N ASP A 296 -14.85 -7.06 -12.60
CA ASP A 296 -15.95 -7.99 -12.26
C ASP A 296 -17.29 -7.24 -12.16
N MET A 297 -17.31 -6.08 -11.48
CA MET A 297 -18.51 -5.26 -11.33
C MET A 297 -19.03 -4.70 -12.67
N LYS A 298 -18.12 -4.39 -13.62
CA LYS A 298 -18.50 -3.93 -14.96
C LYS A 298 -19.11 -5.04 -15.79
N GLU A 299 -18.53 -6.24 -15.71
CA GLU A 299 -19.05 -7.43 -16.38
C GLU A 299 -20.43 -7.81 -15.84
N GLU A 300 -20.58 -7.88 -14.51
CA GLU A 300 -21.86 -8.16 -13.84
C GLU A 300 -22.94 -7.13 -14.22
N ALA A 301 -22.58 -5.84 -14.30
CA ALA A 301 -23.52 -4.80 -14.72
C ALA A 301 -23.95 -4.95 -16.18
N ALA A 302 -23.02 -5.27 -17.08
CA ALA A 302 -23.31 -5.49 -18.50
C ALA A 302 -24.18 -6.73 -18.73
N ASP A 303 -23.89 -7.82 -18.03
CA ASP A 303 -24.68 -9.06 -18.10
C ASP A 303 -26.09 -8.86 -17.56
N PHE A 304 -26.25 -8.10 -16.47
CA PHE A 304 -27.56 -7.76 -15.94
C PHE A 304 -28.40 -6.97 -16.96
N ILE A 305 -27.82 -5.93 -17.57
CA ILE A 305 -28.49 -5.13 -18.61
C ILE A 305 -28.97 -6.04 -19.76
N LYS A 306 -28.10 -6.92 -20.25
CA LYS A 306 -28.41 -7.86 -21.34
C LYS A 306 -29.52 -8.85 -20.97
N ASN A 307 -29.51 -9.38 -19.75
CA ASN A 307 -30.55 -10.28 -19.26
C ASN A 307 -31.90 -9.58 -19.18
N VAL A 308 -31.94 -8.36 -18.61
CA VAL A 308 -33.16 -7.56 -18.53
C VAL A 308 -33.70 -7.19 -19.91
N GLU A 309 -32.85 -6.84 -20.87
CA GLU A 309 -33.27 -6.59 -22.26
C GLU A 309 -33.85 -7.84 -22.94
N THR A 310 -33.30 -9.02 -22.64
CA THR A 310 -33.81 -10.29 -23.13
C THR A 310 -35.17 -10.61 -22.53
N ASP A 311 -35.37 -10.33 -21.24
CA ASP A 311 -36.63 -10.51 -20.54
C ASP A 311 -37.71 -9.57 -21.08
N ILE A 312 -37.39 -8.29 -21.33
CA ILE A 312 -38.30 -7.33 -21.98
C ILE A 312 -38.75 -7.87 -23.35
N LYS A 313 -37.80 -8.29 -24.21
CA LYS A 313 -38.12 -8.87 -25.53
C LYS A 313 -39.01 -10.10 -25.41
N ARG A 314 -38.77 -10.98 -24.43
CA ARG A 314 -39.60 -12.18 -24.19
C ARG A 314 -41.03 -11.81 -23.82
N ILE A 315 -41.21 -10.80 -22.97
CA ILE A 315 -42.55 -10.32 -22.56
C ILE A 315 -43.26 -9.67 -23.76
N GLU A 316 -42.57 -8.83 -24.54
CA GLU A 316 -43.12 -8.17 -25.73
C GLU A 316 -43.54 -9.17 -26.83
N LEU A 317 -42.77 -10.23 -27.07
CA LEU A 317 -43.13 -11.29 -28.02
C LEU A 317 -44.36 -12.09 -27.57
N SER A 318 -44.58 -12.25 -26.26
CA SER A 318 -45.78 -12.87 -25.70
C SER A 318 -47.06 -12.01 -25.81
N HIS A 319 -46.95 -10.80 -26.38
CA HIS A 319 -48.03 -9.84 -26.57
C HIS A 319 -48.54 -9.78 -28.04
N LYS A 320 -47.96 -10.53 -28.98
CA LYS A 320 -48.49 -10.67 -30.35
C LYS A 320 -49.32 -11.96 -30.49
N PRO A 321 -50.66 -11.90 -30.58
CA PRO A 321 -51.49 -13.11 -30.74
C PRO A 321 -51.48 -13.71 -32.15
N ASP A 322 -51.09 -12.96 -33.17
CA ASP A 322 -51.38 -13.31 -34.58
C ASP A 322 -50.17 -13.67 -35.47
N GLU A 323 -48.95 -13.74 -34.94
CA GLU A 323 -47.75 -14.11 -35.73
C GLU A 323 -47.00 -15.34 -35.17
N THR A 324 -47.66 -16.16 -34.34
CA THR A 324 -47.07 -17.31 -33.65
C THR A 324 -47.24 -18.67 -34.35
N ALA A 325 -47.66 -18.70 -35.62
CA ALA A 325 -47.76 -19.97 -36.35
C ALA A 325 -46.42 -20.44 -36.96
N ASP A 326 -45.58 -19.50 -37.44
CA ASP A 326 -44.42 -19.88 -38.28
C ASP A 326 -43.09 -19.94 -37.52
N PHE A 327 -42.94 -19.24 -36.38
CA PHE A 327 -41.66 -19.19 -35.67
C PHE A 327 -41.49 -20.26 -34.56
N ILE A 328 -42.60 -20.85 -34.07
CA ILE A 328 -42.57 -21.86 -32.99
C ILE A 328 -42.00 -23.21 -33.46
N LYS A 329 -41.89 -23.44 -34.77
CA LYS A 329 -41.45 -24.74 -35.31
C LYS A 329 -39.97 -25.08 -35.10
N ASN A 330 -39.14 -24.13 -34.64
CA ASN A 330 -37.68 -24.32 -34.55
C ASN A 330 -37.10 -24.32 -33.13
N VAL A 331 -37.91 -24.38 -32.07
CA VAL A 331 -37.38 -24.55 -30.70
C VAL A 331 -38.24 -25.57 -29.94
N GLU A 332 -38.12 -26.83 -30.30
CA GLU A 332 -38.39 -27.96 -29.39
C GLU A 332 -37.07 -28.25 -28.67
N THR A 333 -36.96 -28.12 -27.35
CA THR A 333 -37.59 -29.01 -26.36
C THR A 333 -37.68 -28.26 -25.02
N ASP A 334 -38.76 -28.49 -24.26
CA ASP A 334 -39.04 -28.00 -22.88
C ASP A 334 -40.12 -26.90 -22.70
N ILE A 335 -41.11 -26.81 -23.60
CA ILE A 335 -42.37 -26.09 -23.31
C ILE A 335 -43.50 -27.09 -23.06
N LYS A 336 -43.55 -27.64 -21.85
CA LYS A 336 -44.76 -28.28 -21.30
C LYS A 336 -45.09 -27.75 -19.90
N SER A 337 -45.28 -26.42 -19.79
CA SER A 337 -46.03 -25.84 -18.66
C SER A 337 -46.68 -24.46 -18.91
N ILE A 338 -46.60 -23.87 -20.12
CA ILE A 338 -47.15 -22.52 -20.39
C ILE A 338 -48.59 -22.61 -20.94
N GLU A 339 -49.50 -23.19 -20.18
CA GLU A 339 -50.94 -23.15 -20.52
C GLU A 339 -51.85 -22.72 -19.35
N SER A 340 -51.36 -22.00 -18.33
CA SER A 340 -52.27 -21.57 -17.24
C SER A 340 -52.02 -20.22 -16.55
N SER A 341 -51.35 -19.26 -17.18
CA SER A 341 -51.33 -17.89 -16.62
C SER A 341 -51.37 -16.81 -17.70
N HIS A 342 -52.54 -16.59 -18.30
CA HIS A 342 -52.81 -15.35 -19.03
C HIS A 342 -52.82 -14.20 -18.00
N LYS A 343 -51.67 -13.53 -17.82
CA LYS A 343 -51.61 -12.26 -17.07
C LYS A 343 -52.26 -11.17 -17.93
N PRO A 344 -53.09 -10.27 -17.36
CA PRO A 344 -53.65 -9.13 -18.08
C PRO A 344 -52.55 -8.26 -18.74
N ASP A 345 -52.85 -7.64 -19.89
CA ASP A 345 -51.88 -6.81 -20.62
C ASP A 345 -51.37 -5.63 -19.78
N GLU A 346 -52.20 -5.03 -18.92
CA GLU A 346 -51.77 -4.00 -17.97
C GLU A 346 -50.69 -4.50 -17.00
N THR A 347 -50.77 -5.75 -16.55
CA THR A 347 -49.78 -6.37 -15.66
C THR A 347 -48.46 -6.64 -16.39
N LYS A 348 -48.51 -6.98 -17.69
CA LYS A 348 -47.31 -7.16 -18.52
C LYS A 348 -46.61 -5.82 -18.80
N GLN A 349 -47.38 -4.77 -19.09
CA GLN A 349 -46.81 -3.43 -19.31
C GLN A 349 -46.14 -2.89 -18.04
N GLN A 350 -46.75 -3.09 -16.87
CA GLN A 350 -46.14 -2.76 -15.58
C GLN A 350 -44.84 -3.53 -15.34
N GLU A 351 -44.80 -4.82 -15.74
CA GLU A 351 -43.61 -5.65 -15.64
C GLU A 351 -42.49 -5.14 -16.57
N ILE A 352 -42.79 -4.76 -17.81
CA ILE A 352 -41.84 -4.15 -18.74
C ILE A 352 -41.29 -2.83 -18.20
N GLU A 353 -42.14 -1.93 -17.68
CA GLU A 353 -41.71 -0.66 -17.10
C GLU A 353 -40.76 -0.87 -15.90
N LYS A 354 -41.04 -1.86 -15.05
CA LYS A 354 -40.14 -2.24 -13.94
C LYS A 354 -38.77 -2.74 -14.44
N HIS A 355 -38.77 -3.55 -15.49
CA HIS A 355 -37.53 -4.03 -16.12
C HIS A 355 -36.74 -2.87 -16.75
N LYS A 356 -37.41 -1.95 -17.47
CA LYS A 356 -36.78 -0.75 -18.03
C LYS A 356 -36.15 0.13 -16.95
N ALA A 357 -36.86 0.39 -15.85
CA ALA A 357 -36.33 1.14 -14.73
C ALA A 357 -35.07 0.48 -14.12
N SER A 358 -35.07 -0.85 -14.03
CA SER A 358 -33.91 -1.62 -13.55
C SER A 358 -32.72 -1.52 -14.51
N ARG A 359 -32.97 -1.66 -15.81
CA ARG A 359 -31.97 -1.49 -16.87
C ARG A 359 -31.35 -0.09 -16.83
N ASP A 360 -32.18 0.96 -16.78
CA ASP A 360 -31.73 2.35 -16.84
C ASP A 360 -30.85 2.71 -15.63
N CYS A 361 -31.13 2.15 -14.45
CA CYS A 361 -30.25 2.29 -13.31
C CYS A 361 -28.92 1.55 -13.51
N TYR A 362 -28.92 0.30 -13.98
CA TYR A 362 -27.67 -0.41 -14.25
C TYR A 362 -26.84 0.27 -15.35
N GLN A 363 -27.48 0.89 -16.34
CA GLN A 363 -26.79 1.75 -17.31
C GLN A 363 -26.17 2.98 -16.66
N GLN A 364 -26.86 3.62 -15.72
CA GLN A 364 -26.29 4.73 -14.94
C GLN A 364 -25.12 4.25 -14.06
N TRP A 365 -25.23 3.07 -13.47
CA TRP A 365 -24.18 2.47 -12.68
C TRP A 365 -22.95 2.14 -13.53
N GLN A 366 -23.14 1.58 -14.71
CA GLN A 366 -22.06 1.30 -15.65
C GLN A 366 -21.26 2.57 -15.99
N LYS A 367 -21.94 3.70 -16.20
CA LYS A 367 -21.25 5.00 -16.39
C LYS A 367 -20.42 5.39 -15.17
N THR A 368 -20.94 5.21 -13.96
CA THR A 368 -20.17 5.45 -12.74
C THR A 368 -18.95 4.53 -12.64
N LEU A 369 -19.09 3.23 -12.97
CA LEU A 369 -17.95 2.30 -13.00
C LEU A 369 -16.90 2.71 -14.05
N ASP A 370 -17.32 3.24 -15.18
CA ASP A 370 -16.41 3.72 -16.23
C ASP A 370 -15.60 4.92 -15.78
N GLU A 371 -16.19 5.87 -15.04
CA GLU A 371 -15.46 6.97 -14.41
C GLU A 371 -14.41 6.47 -13.41
N LEU A 372 -14.75 5.39 -12.68
CA LEU A 372 -13.84 4.78 -11.72
C LEU A 372 -12.67 4.05 -12.38
N THR A 373 -12.63 3.85 -13.71
CA THR A 373 -11.52 3.18 -14.42
C THR A 373 -10.18 3.87 -14.17
N ASN A 374 -10.19 5.20 -14.07
CA ASN A 374 -9.00 5.97 -13.69
C ASN A 374 -8.66 5.71 -12.20
N PRO A 375 -7.50 5.13 -11.86
CA PRO A 375 -7.13 4.82 -10.48
C PRO A 375 -7.21 6.02 -9.55
N THR A 376 -6.78 7.20 -10.01
CA THR A 376 -6.82 8.45 -9.23
C THR A 376 -8.24 8.83 -8.79
N MET A 377 -9.24 8.49 -9.60
CA MET A 377 -10.66 8.74 -9.30
C MET A 377 -11.21 7.82 -8.22
N ARG A 378 -10.48 6.76 -7.85
CA ARG A 378 -10.91 5.78 -6.86
C ARG A 378 -9.91 5.56 -5.73
N ILE A 379 -8.92 6.45 -5.56
CA ILE A 379 -8.05 6.47 -4.38
C ILE A 379 -8.90 6.82 -3.16
N ILE A 380 -8.89 5.96 -2.14
CA ILE A 380 -9.60 6.16 -0.87
C ILE A 380 -8.70 6.60 0.28
N GLY A 381 -7.39 6.59 0.08
CA GLY A 381 -6.43 6.90 1.14
C GLY A 381 -5.03 6.41 0.80
N HIS A 382 -4.19 6.34 1.82
CA HIS A 382 -2.84 5.83 1.70
C HIS A 382 -2.39 5.16 2.98
N VAL A 383 -1.48 4.19 2.86
CA VAL A 383 -0.88 3.53 4.02
C VAL A 383 -0.04 4.55 4.79
N ILE A 384 -0.27 4.68 6.09
CA ILE A 384 0.54 5.50 6.99
C ILE A 384 1.50 4.66 7.82
N PHE A 385 1.11 3.42 8.13
CA PHE A 385 1.90 2.53 8.97
C PHE A 385 1.57 1.07 8.70
N SER A 386 2.60 0.23 8.66
CA SER A 386 2.47 -1.22 8.64
C SER A 386 3.76 -1.84 9.17
N PRO A 387 3.72 -2.65 10.25
CA PRO A 387 4.91 -3.32 10.76
C PRO A 387 5.41 -4.40 9.79
N ALA A 388 6.63 -4.90 10.00
CA ALA A 388 7.12 -6.08 9.29
C ALA A 388 6.27 -7.31 9.61
N LEU A 389 5.98 -8.12 8.58
CA LEU A 389 5.27 -9.38 8.68
C LEU A 389 6.10 -10.40 9.45
N ARG A 390 5.68 -10.74 10.67
CA ARG A 390 6.40 -11.68 11.53
C ARG A 390 5.52 -12.32 12.61
N GLY A 391 6.03 -13.37 13.25
CA GLY A 391 5.45 -13.93 14.47
C GLY A 391 5.87 -13.12 15.70
N CYS A 392 4.91 -12.66 16.50
CA CYS A 392 5.17 -11.84 17.69
C CYS A 392 4.64 -12.50 18.95
N LYS A 393 5.42 -12.47 20.03
CA LYS A 393 4.98 -13.01 21.32
C LYS A 393 3.84 -12.14 21.86
N HIS A 394 2.72 -12.78 22.18
CA HIS A 394 1.64 -12.13 22.90
C HIS A 394 1.66 -12.51 24.39
N ALA A 395 1.00 -11.72 25.24
CA ALA A 395 0.81 -12.01 26.66
C ALA A 395 0.20 -13.41 26.93
N SER A 396 -0.54 -13.97 25.97
CA SER A 396 -1.07 -15.34 26.04
C SER A 396 -0.09 -16.46 25.70
N GLY A 397 1.20 -16.15 25.49
CA GLY A 397 2.33 -17.09 25.41
C GLY A 397 2.74 -17.53 24.00
N GLY A 398 1.78 -17.73 23.10
CA GLY A 398 2.02 -18.13 21.71
C GLY A 398 2.50 -16.99 20.80
N LEU A 399 3.12 -17.35 19.67
CA LEU A 399 3.44 -16.39 18.60
C LEU A 399 2.18 -16.09 17.79
N ARG A 400 1.84 -14.82 17.60
CA ARG A 400 0.73 -14.34 16.76
C ARG A 400 1.25 -13.76 15.46
N LEU A 401 0.45 -13.86 14.41
CA LEU A 401 0.80 -13.28 13.11
C LEU A 401 0.59 -11.76 13.15
N ARG A 402 1.67 -11.00 12.93
CA ARG A 402 1.62 -9.56 12.72
C ARG A 402 1.48 -9.23 11.25
N ASP A 403 0.23 -9.13 10.79
CA ASP A 403 -0.12 -8.91 9.39
C ASP A 403 -1.26 -7.89 9.27
N TRP A 404 -0.91 -6.62 9.49
CA TRP A 404 -1.86 -5.52 9.42
C TRP A 404 -1.22 -4.26 8.82
N ALA A 405 -2.06 -3.39 8.27
CA ALA A 405 -1.69 -2.08 7.76
C ALA A 405 -2.79 -1.07 8.05
N LEU A 406 -2.38 0.17 8.34
CA LEU A 406 -3.27 1.30 8.59
C LEU A 406 -3.22 2.27 7.43
N ILE A 407 -4.40 2.60 6.92
CA ILE A 407 -4.62 3.50 5.79
C ILE A 407 -5.27 4.76 6.32
N GLU A 408 -4.61 5.91 6.21
CA GLU A 408 -5.29 7.18 6.47
C GLU A 408 -6.25 7.47 5.32
N THR A 409 -7.53 7.63 5.68
CA THR A 409 -8.62 7.81 4.73
C THR A 409 -8.58 9.20 4.10
N HIS A 410 -8.95 9.28 2.83
CA HIS A 410 -9.03 10.54 2.11
C HIS A 410 -10.30 11.31 2.56
N PRO A 411 -10.16 12.54 3.11
CA PRO A 411 -11.30 13.31 3.63
C PRO A 411 -12.37 13.64 2.60
N GLY A 412 -11.98 13.82 1.34
CA GLY A 412 -12.93 14.09 0.25
C GLY A 412 -13.71 12.87 -0.23
N LYS A 413 -13.33 11.66 0.20
CA LYS A 413 -13.94 10.39 -0.28
C LYS A 413 -14.91 9.78 0.70
N HIS A 414 -14.61 9.90 1.98
CA HIS A 414 -15.49 9.52 3.07
C HIS A 414 -16.21 10.79 3.47
N GLU A 415 -17.52 10.82 3.47
CA GLU A 415 -18.22 11.96 4.05
C GLU A 415 -17.94 11.94 5.56
N LEU A 416 -16.90 12.66 5.99
CA LEU A 416 -16.44 12.74 7.38
C LEU A 416 -17.41 13.58 8.25
N ALA A 417 -18.71 13.44 8.01
CA ALA A 417 -19.74 13.82 8.96
C ALA A 417 -19.54 13.01 10.25
N PRO A 418 -20.05 13.47 11.41
CA PRO A 418 -19.82 12.82 12.71
C PRO A 418 -20.39 11.40 12.88
N GLY A 419 -20.70 10.67 11.80
CA GLY A 419 -21.40 9.38 11.78
C GLY A 419 -20.73 8.26 10.98
N LEU A 420 -19.43 8.32 10.66
CA LEU A 420 -18.75 7.14 10.12
C LEU A 420 -18.58 6.10 11.24
N HIS A 421 -19.17 4.93 11.05
CA HIS A 421 -19.14 3.82 11.98
C HIS A 421 -18.68 2.54 11.27
N ASN A 422 -18.25 1.55 12.04
CA ASN A 422 -18.05 0.20 11.56
C ASN A 422 -19.41 -0.44 11.19
N GLU A 423 -19.87 -0.19 9.98
CA GLU A 423 -21.13 -0.72 9.46
C GLU A 423 -20.91 -1.72 8.33
N VAL A 424 -21.73 -2.77 8.32
CA VAL A 424 -21.77 -3.78 7.27
C VAL A 424 -23.15 -3.78 6.65
N MET A 425 -23.23 -3.82 5.32
CA MET A 425 -24.51 -4.02 4.64
C MET A 425 -24.91 -5.49 4.69
N VAL A 426 -26.14 -5.75 5.11
CA VAL A 426 -26.70 -7.09 5.27
C VAL A 426 -28.11 -7.06 4.70
N ASP A 427 -28.26 -7.60 3.49
CA ASP A 427 -29.54 -7.53 2.79
C ASP A 427 -30.54 -8.60 3.27
N TYR A 428 -31.72 -8.61 2.66
CA TYR A 428 -32.75 -9.60 2.93
C TYR A 428 -32.26 -11.06 2.77
N TRP A 429 -31.45 -11.34 1.75
CA TRP A 429 -30.93 -12.69 1.47
C TRP A 429 -29.89 -13.12 2.50
N ASP A 430 -29.02 -12.21 2.90
CA ASP A 430 -28.01 -12.42 3.94
C ASP A 430 -28.68 -12.68 5.29
N THR A 431 -29.74 -11.92 5.61
CA THR A 431 -30.59 -12.14 6.79
C THR A 431 -31.26 -13.52 6.76
N HIS A 432 -31.82 -13.89 5.61
CA HIS A 432 -32.43 -15.21 5.42
C HIS A 432 -31.39 -16.33 5.57
N GLN A 433 -30.17 -16.13 5.06
CA GLN A 433 -29.06 -17.06 5.23
C GLN A 433 -28.71 -17.25 6.71
N LEU A 434 -28.59 -16.16 7.48
CA LEU A 434 -28.31 -16.21 8.91
C LEU A 434 -29.40 -16.98 9.68
N ARG A 435 -30.69 -16.73 9.38
CA ARG A 435 -31.83 -17.46 9.95
C ARG A 435 -31.80 -18.96 9.63
N GLN A 436 -31.43 -19.31 8.40
CA GLN A 436 -31.34 -20.72 7.98
C GLN A 436 -30.22 -21.46 8.72
N VAL A 437 -29.04 -20.84 8.87
CA VAL A 437 -27.92 -21.44 9.60
C VAL A 437 -28.27 -21.62 11.08
N ASN A 438 -28.85 -20.59 11.70
CA ASN A 438 -29.30 -20.64 13.08
C ASN A 438 -30.26 -21.81 13.35
N ARG A 439 -31.33 -21.92 12.56
CA ARG A 439 -32.32 -23.01 12.72
C ARG A 439 -31.74 -24.40 12.55
N ARG A 440 -30.77 -24.58 11.65
CA ARG A 440 -30.24 -25.90 11.28
C ARG A 440 -29.07 -26.36 12.13
N GLU A 441 -28.19 -25.45 12.53
CA GLU A 441 -26.91 -25.80 13.18
C GLU A 441 -26.78 -25.27 14.61
N ALA A 442 -27.50 -24.21 14.98
CA ALA A 442 -27.35 -23.58 16.28
C ALA A 442 -28.66 -22.98 16.81
N PRO A 443 -29.73 -23.78 16.96
CA PRO A 443 -31.05 -23.28 17.35
C PRO A 443 -31.09 -22.70 18.78
N ARG A 444 -30.07 -22.96 19.59
CA ARG A 444 -29.91 -22.42 20.96
C ARG A 444 -29.19 -21.08 21.03
N ILE A 445 -28.63 -20.60 19.90
CA ILE A 445 -28.00 -19.28 19.84
C ILE A 445 -29.08 -18.24 19.53
N THR A 446 -29.23 -17.25 20.40
CA THR A 446 -30.05 -16.05 20.13
C THR A 446 -29.29 -15.10 19.21
N ILE A 447 -30.00 -14.47 18.26
CA ILE A 447 -29.43 -13.47 17.34
C ILE A 447 -30.18 -12.14 17.55
N PRO A 448 -29.72 -11.29 18.48
CA PRO A 448 -30.36 -10.00 18.76
C PRO A 448 -30.39 -9.06 17.55
N LEU A 449 -29.40 -9.17 16.65
CA LEU A 449 -29.27 -8.31 15.46
C LEU A 449 -30.35 -8.52 14.40
N LEU A 450 -31.14 -9.59 14.44
CA LEU A 450 -32.11 -9.89 13.36
C LEU A 450 -33.13 -8.77 13.16
N ASP A 451 -33.55 -8.12 14.24
CA ASP A 451 -34.53 -7.03 14.18
C ASP A 451 -33.91 -5.76 13.58
N GLU A 452 -32.68 -5.41 13.98
CA GLU A 452 -31.92 -4.29 13.42
C GLU A 452 -31.65 -4.47 11.92
N ILE A 453 -31.19 -5.66 11.52
CA ILE A 453 -30.91 -5.99 10.13
C ILE A 453 -32.19 -5.88 9.29
N SER A 454 -33.29 -6.45 9.77
CA SER A 454 -34.56 -6.46 9.03
C SER A 454 -35.13 -5.05 8.84
N ALA A 455 -34.79 -4.11 9.72
CA ALA A 455 -35.26 -2.73 9.67
C ALA A 455 -34.37 -1.80 8.83
N THR A 456 -33.06 -2.06 8.78
CA THR A 456 -32.07 -1.09 8.23
C THR A 456 -31.24 -1.61 7.06
N GLU A 457 -31.30 -2.91 6.75
CA GLU A 457 -30.44 -3.59 5.77
C GLU A 457 -28.92 -3.38 6.01
N LYS A 458 -28.57 -3.02 7.25
CA LYS A 458 -27.20 -2.87 7.71
C LYS A 458 -27.06 -3.30 9.17
N VAL A 459 -25.83 -3.48 9.61
CA VAL A 459 -25.47 -3.79 10.99
C VAL A 459 -24.38 -2.84 11.43
N ARG A 460 -24.60 -2.16 12.56
CA ARG A 460 -23.52 -1.43 13.22
C ARG A 460 -22.78 -2.34 14.19
N LEU A 461 -21.46 -2.45 14.00
CA LEU A 461 -20.61 -3.26 14.85
C LEU A 461 -20.12 -2.46 16.05
N GLN A 462 -20.27 -3.01 17.25
CA GLN A 462 -19.88 -2.35 18.50
C GLN A 462 -19.31 -3.34 19.51
N GLY A 463 -18.27 -2.90 20.22
CA GLY A 463 -17.56 -3.75 21.18
C GLY A 463 -16.76 -4.86 20.51
N ILE A 464 -16.17 -5.73 21.34
CA ILE A 464 -15.28 -6.81 20.89
C ILE A 464 -15.64 -8.14 21.52
N ILE A 465 -15.27 -9.23 20.84
CA ILE A 465 -15.19 -10.57 21.41
C ILE A 465 -13.82 -10.69 22.06
N THR A 466 -13.77 -10.92 23.36
CA THR A 466 -12.49 -11.05 24.09
C THR A 466 -11.82 -12.41 23.80
N GLU A 467 -10.49 -12.50 23.85
CA GLU A 467 -9.72 -13.74 23.78
C GLU A 467 -10.19 -14.74 24.86
N ARG A 468 -10.58 -14.24 26.04
CA ARG A 468 -11.14 -15.09 27.10
C ARG A 468 -12.41 -15.79 26.63
N GLU A 469 -13.29 -15.06 25.96
CA GLU A 469 -14.54 -15.61 25.43
C GLU A 469 -14.31 -16.48 24.19
N MET A 470 -13.34 -16.15 23.33
CA MET A 470 -12.96 -17.02 22.21
C MET A 470 -12.46 -18.40 22.68
N LYS A 471 -11.71 -18.45 23.79
CA LYS A 471 -11.24 -19.69 24.41
C LYS A 471 -12.33 -20.44 25.17
N HIS A 472 -13.27 -19.70 25.75
CA HIS A 472 -14.35 -20.24 26.57
C HIS A 472 -15.70 -19.63 26.16
N PRO A 473 -16.26 -20.04 25.01
CA PRO A 473 -17.54 -19.54 24.55
C PRO A 473 -18.63 -19.84 25.58
N LYS A 474 -19.53 -18.89 25.80
CA LYS A 474 -20.70 -19.09 26.68
C LYS A 474 -21.91 -19.61 25.92
N THR A 475 -21.94 -19.37 24.61
CA THR A 475 -23.00 -19.81 23.71
C THR A 475 -22.81 -21.27 23.36
N LEU A 476 -23.83 -22.08 23.67
CA LEU A 476 -23.87 -23.48 23.27
C LEU A 476 -24.42 -23.57 21.84
N SER A 477 -23.69 -24.26 20.97
CA SER A 477 -24.13 -24.62 19.62
C SER A 477 -23.71 -26.08 19.34
N HIS A 478 -23.85 -26.59 18.10
CA HIS A 478 -23.37 -27.91 17.62
C HIS A 478 -23.28 -29.02 18.69
N ALA A 479 -24.26 -29.94 18.74
CA ALA A 479 -24.20 -31.12 19.60
C ALA A 479 -23.96 -30.85 21.12
N ASP A 480 -24.25 -29.62 21.59
CA ASP A 480 -24.02 -29.12 22.96
C ASP A 480 -22.59 -28.63 23.27
N ASP A 481 -21.75 -28.43 22.26
CA ASP A 481 -20.41 -27.87 22.43
C ASP A 481 -20.39 -26.32 22.36
N PRO A 482 -19.67 -25.64 23.27
CA PRO A 482 -19.56 -24.18 23.24
C PRO A 482 -18.83 -23.66 21.98
N THR A 483 -19.48 -22.80 21.19
CA THR A 483 -18.89 -22.11 20.03
C THR A 483 -19.57 -20.76 19.79
N ILE A 484 -18.86 -19.85 19.12
CA ILE A 484 -19.39 -18.55 18.71
C ILE A 484 -19.77 -18.62 17.23
N MET A 485 -21.03 -18.32 16.92
CA MET A 485 -21.48 -18.09 15.55
C MET A 485 -21.01 -16.72 15.10
N VAL A 486 -20.35 -16.69 13.93
CA VAL A 486 -19.77 -15.48 13.36
C VAL A 486 -20.20 -15.29 11.92
N ALA A 487 -20.17 -14.05 11.47
CA ALA A 487 -20.35 -13.67 10.08
C ALA A 487 -19.19 -12.79 9.62
N LYS A 488 -19.02 -12.72 8.29
CA LYS A 488 -18.18 -11.71 7.65
C LYS A 488 -18.84 -11.21 6.37
N PHE A 489 -18.46 -10.03 5.91
CA PHE A 489 -18.66 -9.55 4.55
C PHE A 489 -17.28 -9.28 3.97
N GLY A 490 -16.90 -9.97 2.89
CA GLY A 490 -15.59 -9.80 2.26
C GLY A 490 -15.69 -9.51 0.77
N ALA A 491 -14.62 -9.01 0.19
CA ALA A 491 -14.56 -8.57 -1.20
C ALA A 491 -14.93 -9.67 -2.18
N LYS A 492 -14.52 -10.93 -1.91
CA LYS A 492 -14.71 -12.05 -2.83
C LYS A 492 -15.94 -12.88 -2.48
N SER A 493 -16.01 -13.43 -1.26
CA SER A 493 -17.13 -14.31 -0.89
C SER A 493 -18.37 -13.58 -0.37
N LYS A 494 -18.34 -12.24 -0.31
CA LYS A 494 -19.45 -11.39 0.18
C LYS A 494 -19.85 -11.82 1.60
N PHE A 495 -21.15 -11.85 1.91
CA PHE A 495 -21.68 -12.27 3.20
C PHE A 495 -21.59 -13.80 3.39
N THR A 496 -20.96 -14.21 4.49
CA THR A 496 -20.80 -15.63 4.86
C THR A 496 -20.99 -15.80 6.36
N VAL A 497 -21.41 -17.01 6.76
CA VAL A 497 -21.69 -17.37 8.16
C VAL A 497 -20.90 -18.62 8.50
N GLY A 498 -20.31 -18.64 9.69
CA GLY A 498 -19.45 -19.71 10.17
C GLY A 498 -19.49 -19.87 11.67
N PHE A 499 -18.66 -20.80 12.14
CA PHE A 499 -18.51 -21.16 13.54
C PHE A 499 -17.05 -21.15 13.92
N THR A 500 -16.78 -20.67 15.11
CA THR A 500 -15.42 -20.53 15.63
C THR A 500 -14.99 -21.79 16.36
N ASN A 501 -13.72 -22.13 16.24
CA ASN A 501 -13.11 -23.16 17.06
C ASN A 501 -12.48 -22.53 18.31
N SER A 502 -12.72 -23.12 19.48
CA SER A 502 -12.10 -22.69 20.74
C SER A 502 -10.62 -23.07 20.81
N ILE A 503 -10.22 -24.08 20.04
CA ILE A 503 -8.82 -24.50 19.88
C ILE A 503 -8.19 -23.66 18.75
N LYS A 504 -7.07 -23.02 19.06
CA LYS A 504 -6.30 -22.22 18.08
C LYS A 504 -5.65 -23.14 17.05
N SER A 505 -5.58 -22.67 15.80
CA SER A 505 -4.78 -23.33 14.77
C SER A 505 -3.34 -22.85 14.84
N VAL A 506 -2.39 -23.77 14.60
CA VAL A 506 -0.98 -23.44 14.42
C VAL A 506 -0.68 -23.50 12.93
N THR A 507 -0.34 -22.37 12.33
CA THR A 507 -0.04 -22.27 10.89
C THR A 507 1.45 -22.08 10.67
N ARG A 508 1.99 -22.66 9.58
CA ARG A 508 3.36 -22.43 9.13
C ARG A 508 3.32 -21.69 7.79
N ARG A 509 3.75 -20.43 7.78
CA ARG A 509 3.80 -19.60 6.56
C ARG A 509 5.25 -19.49 6.06
N PRO A 510 5.57 -19.95 4.84
CA PRO A 510 6.85 -19.68 4.22
C PRO A 510 6.89 -18.23 3.73
N LEU A 511 7.90 -17.47 4.17
CA LEU A 511 8.17 -16.10 3.74
C LEU A 511 9.62 -16.04 3.29
N SER A 512 9.88 -16.25 2.00
CA SER A 512 11.20 -16.28 1.35
C SER A 512 12.26 -17.10 2.11
N ASN A 513 12.83 -16.55 3.16
CA ASN A 513 13.91 -17.02 4.03
C ASN A 513 13.48 -17.27 5.50
N LEU A 514 12.19 -17.21 5.83
CA LEU A 514 11.64 -17.39 7.17
C LEU A 514 10.45 -18.36 7.16
N HIS A 515 10.37 -19.25 8.16
CA HIS A 515 9.16 -20.01 8.45
C HIS A 515 8.48 -19.42 9.68
N LEU A 516 7.37 -18.72 9.47
CA LEU A 516 6.56 -18.22 10.56
C LEU A 516 5.64 -19.32 11.07
N VAL A 517 5.86 -19.77 12.31
CA VAL A 517 4.93 -20.64 13.02
C VAL A 517 4.13 -19.79 14.01
N VAL A 518 2.83 -19.67 13.78
CA VAL A 518 1.96 -18.72 14.50
C VAL A 518 0.62 -19.34 14.86
N GLU A 519 0.00 -18.83 15.91
CA GLU A 519 -1.34 -19.19 16.36
C GLU A 519 -2.40 -18.24 15.80
N GLU A 520 -3.38 -18.79 15.10
CA GLU A 520 -4.48 -18.04 14.49
C GLU A 520 -5.85 -18.54 14.98
N TRP A 521 -6.84 -17.66 14.97
CA TRP A 521 -8.21 -18.02 15.31
C TRP A 521 -8.84 -18.77 14.14
N CYS A 522 -9.39 -19.95 14.43
CA CYS A 522 -9.88 -20.89 13.43
C CYS A 522 -11.40 -20.77 13.29
N ILE A 523 -11.86 -20.60 12.05
CA ILE A 523 -13.28 -20.48 11.71
C ILE A 523 -13.61 -21.46 10.59
N ILE A 524 -14.72 -22.18 10.73
CA ILE A 524 -15.25 -23.09 9.71
C ILE A 524 -16.57 -22.55 9.18
N GLY A 525 -16.83 -22.75 7.89
CA GLY A 525 -18.10 -22.31 7.30
C GLY A 525 -19.29 -23.17 7.71
N ARG A 526 -20.49 -22.69 7.41
CA ARG A 526 -21.75 -23.43 7.61
C ARG A 526 -21.78 -24.75 6.85
N LYS A 527 -22.65 -25.68 7.26
CA LYS A 527 -22.94 -26.90 6.50
C LYS A 527 -23.64 -26.58 5.18
N HIS A 528 -23.33 -27.37 4.15
CA HIS A 528 -24.12 -27.40 2.92
C HIS A 528 -25.58 -27.75 3.22
N ARG A 529 -26.48 -27.31 2.34
CA ARG A 529 -27.93 -27.60 2.47
C ARG A 529 -28.25 -29.10 2.53
N ASN A 530 -27.45 -29.94 1.87
CA ASN A 530 -27.58 -31.40 1.83
C ASN A 530 -26.92 -32.10 3.04
N GLY A 531 -26.22 -31.37 3.91
CA GLY A 531 -25.55 -31.90 5.09
C GLY A 531 -24.24 -32.68 4.84
N LEU A 532 -23.79 -32.79 3.58
CA LEU A 532 -22.65 -33.64 3.19
C LEU A 532 -21.28 -32.96 3.26
N GLY A 533 -21.19 -31.75 3.83
CA GLY A 533 -19.94 -31.01 3.97
C GLY A 533 -20.17 -29.59 4.48
N ARG A 534 -19.13 -28.76 4.40
CA ARG A 534 -19.17 -27.34 4.79
C ARG A 534 -18.84 -26.44 3.60
N GLU A 535 -19.49 -25.29 3.57
CA GLU A 535 -19.18 -24.21 2.63
C GLU A 535 -17.92 -23.46 3.09
N ASN A 536 -17.27 -22.78 2.15
CA ASN A 536 -16.14 -21.90 2.46
C ASN A 536 -16.63 -20.70 3.27
N PHE A 537 -15.98 -20.40 4.40
CA PHE A 537 -16.21 -19.13 5.09
C PHE A 537 -15.47 -17.99 4.40
N THR A 538 -14.29 -18.22 3.83
CA THR A 538 -13.52 -17.23 3.07
C THR A 538 -13.02 -17.77 1.73
N GLN A 539 -12.72 -16.87 0.80
CA GLN A 539 -12.04 -17.15 -0.46
C GLN A 539 -10.78 -16.27 -0.62
N PRO A 540 -9.84 -16.61 -1.51
CA PRO A 540 -8.76 -15.70 -1.89
C PRO A 540 -9.30 -14.30 -2.26
N GLY A 541 -8.78 -13.25 -1.62
CA GLY A 541 -9.26 -11.88 -1.74
C GLY A 541 -10.11 -11.37 -0.55
N ASP A 542 -10.48 -12.24 0.40
CA ASP A 542 -11.18 -11.82 1.62
C ASP A 542 -10.26 -11.34 2.75
N SER A 543 -8.94 -11.40 2.58
CA SER A 543 -7.98 -10.93 3.60
C SER A 543 -8.25 -9.50 4.00
N GLY A 544 -8.22 -9.22 5.30
CA GLY A 544 -8.59 -7.94 5.90
C GLY A 544 -10.08 -7.85 6.27
N ALA A 545 -10.96 -8.73 5.79
CA ALA A 545 -12.40 -8.66 6.10
C ALA A 545 -12.66 -8.81 7.60
N CYS A 546 -13.54 -7.97 8.15
CA CYS A 546 -13.96 -8.04 9.54
C CYS A 546 -14.82 -9.30 9.79
N VAL A 547 -14.52 -10.00 10.88
CA VAL A 547 -15.33 -11.08 11.44
C VAL A 547 -16.06 -10.52 12.68
N TRP A 548 -17.37 -10.72 12.77
CA TRP A 548 -18.17 -10.31 13.93
C TRP A 548 -19.14 -11.42 14.37
N ASP A 549 -19.62 -11.37 15.62
CA ASP A 549 -20.61 -12.32 16.13
C ASP A 549 -22.06 -11.87 15.88
N VAL A 550 -22.99 -12.75 16.21
CA VAL A 550 -24.44 -12.51 16.13
C VAL A 550 -24.98 -11.40 17.05
N GLN A 551 -24.13 -10.82 17.91
CA GLN A 551 -24.44 -9.67 18.76
C GLN A 551 -23.87 -8.36 18.19
N GLY A 552 -23.15 -8.40 17.07
CA GLY A 552 -22.53 -7.22 16.45
C GLY A 552 -21.17 -6.87 17.03
N ARG A 553 -20.55 -7.78 17.81
CA ARG A 553 -19.24 -7.55 18.41
C ARG A 553 -18.14 -7.98 17.46
N ILE A 554 -17.08 -7.20 17.39
CA ILE A 554 -15.95 -7.43 16.49
C ILE A 554 -15.07 -8.56 17.05
N GLY A 555 -14.81 -9.57 16.23
CA GLY A 555 -13.91 -10.67 16.56
C GLY A 555 -12.49 -10.45 16.08
N GLY A 556 -12.31 -9.88 14.89
CA GLY A 556 -10.98 -9.73 14.28
C GLY A 556 -11.04 -9.51 12.78
N ILE A 557 -9.89 -9.65 12.12
CA ILE A 557 -9.80 -9.60 10.65
C ILE A 557 -9.26 -10.91 10.09
N VAL A 558 -9.76 -11.32 8.92
CA VAL A 558 -9.29 -12.49 8.18
C VAL A 558 -7.86 -12.28 7.70
N THR A 559 -6.97 -13.24 7.94
CA THR A 559 -5.56 -13.20 7.52
C THR A 559 -5.18 -14.29 6.53
N GLY A 560 -6.09 -15.25 6.28
CA GLY A 560 -5.89 -16.31 5.30
C GLY A 560 -6.85 -17.47 5.47
N GLY A 561 -6.59 -18.56 4.76
CA GLY A 561 -7.32 -19.82 4.90
C GLY A 561 -6.43 -21.02 4.61
N GLY A 562 -6.83 -22.18 5.13
CA GLY A 562 -6.24 -23.47 4.82
C GLY A 562 -7.13 -24.21 3.84
N GLY A 563 -6.54 -24.68 2.74
CA GLY A 563 -7.24 -25.40 1.68
C GLY A 563 -6.48 -25.30 0.36
N ASN A 564 -7.20 -25.39 -0.75
CA ASN A 564 -6.66 -25.26 -2.09
C ASN A 564 -7.06 -23.90 -2.67
N ALA A 565 -6.09 -23.11 -3.15
CA ALA A 565 -6.36 -21.76 -3.62
C ALA A 565 -7.39 -21.69 -4.77
N ASP A 566 -7.45 -22.71 -5.62
CA ASP A 566 -8.36 -22.78 -6.77
C ASP A 566 -9.72 -23.38 -6.39
N MET A 567 -9.75 -24.33 -5.46
CA MET A 567 -10.98 -25.06 -5.08
C MET A 567 -11.69 -24.46 -3.85
N GLY A 568 -10.99 -23.69 -3.03
CA GLY A 568 -11.51 -23.05 -1.82
C GLY A 568 -10.80 -23.42 -0.53
N TYR A 569 -11.20 -22.74 0.55
CA TYR A 569 -10.64 -22.93 1.89
C TYR A 569 -11.59 -23.72 2.79
N ASP A 570 -11.07 -24.82 3.34
CA ASP A 570 -11.76 -25.65 4.34
C ASP A 570 -11.87 -24.93 5.69
N VAL A 571 -10.86 -24.12 6.00
CA VAL A 571 -10.72 -23.39 7.26
C VAL A 571 -10.27 -21.97 7.00
N THR A 572 -10.82 -21.01 7.73
CA THR A 572 -10.39 -19.61 7.75
C THR A 572 -9.53 -19.34 8.98
N TYR A 573 -8.50 -18.52 8.78
CA TYR A 573 -7.67 -17.96 9.84
C TYR A 573 -7.95 -16.47 10.01
N ALA A 574 -8.14 -16.06 11.25
CA ALA A 574 -8.34 -14.67 11.62
C ALA A 574 -7.42 -14.27 12.78
N THR A 575 -7.07 -12.99 12.78
CA THR A 575 -6.32 -12.35 13.87
C THR A 575 -7.30 -11.63 14.80
N PRO A 576 -7.34 -11.98 16.10
CA PRO A 576 -8.27 -11.38 17.06
C PRO A 576 -8.10 -9.86 17.19
N ILE A 577 -9.21 -9.13 17.32
CA ILE A 577 -9.18 -7.67 17.46
C ILE A 577 -8.55 -7.20 18.76
N GLU A 578 -8.77 -7.91 19.87
CA GLU A 578 -8.15 -7.58 21.16
C GLU A 578 -6.62 -7.59 21.04
N TRP A 579 -6.08 -8.59 20.34
CA TRP A 579 -4.65 -8.68 20.06
C TRP A 579 -4.16 -7.52 19.19
N LEU A 580 -4.88 -7.16 18.13
CA LEU A 580 -4.52 -6.04 17.25
C LEU A 580 -4.48 -4.71 18.01
N LEU A 581 -5.47 -4.46 18.87
CA LEU A 581 -5.54 -3.24 19.68
C LEU A 581 -4.35 -3.13 20.64
N ASP A 582 -3.87 -4.24 21.19
CA ASP A 582 -2.66 -4.25 22.02
C ASP A 582 -1.39 -4.10 21.17
N ASP A 583 -1.33 -4.73 20.00
CA ASP A 583 -0.22 -4.60 19.06
C ASP A 583 -0.07 -3.16 18.54
N PHE A 584 -1.15 -2.44 18.30
CA PHE A 584 -1.12 -1.01 17.94
C PHE A 584 -0.44 -0.16 19.02
N LYS A 585 -0.75 -0.43 20.30
CA LYS A 585 -0.15 0.29 21.44
C LYS A 585 1.35 0.06 21.54
N GLU A 586 1.86 -1.13 21.17
CA GLU A 586 3.31 -1.39 21.13
C GLU A 586 4.07 -0.42 20.20
N PHE A 587 3.39 0.12 19.19
CA PHE A 587 3.93 1.11 18.24
C PHE A 587 3.56 2.55 18.58
N GLY A 588 3.00 2.80 19.77
CA GLY A 588 2.57 4.14 20.19
C GLY A 588 1.32 4.64 19.48
N LEU A 589 0.51 3.74 18.89
CA LEU A 589 -0.73 4.09 18.20
C LEU A 589 -1.90 3.88 19.16
N ASP A 590 -2.42 4.96 19.74
CA ASP A 590 -3.65 4.93 20.54
C ASP A 590 -4.86 5.18 19.65
N VAL A 591 -5.67 4.13 19.47
CA VAL A 591 -6.81 4.12 18.56
C VAL A 591 -8.07 3.63 19.26
N GLU A 592 -9.22 4.01 18.72
CA GLU A 592 -10.54 3.49 19.09
C GLU A 592 -11.28 2.97 17.86
N LEU A 593 -12.16 1.99 18.06
CA LEU A 593 -13.05 1.47 17.03
C LEU A 593 -14.21 2.46 16.82
N LEU A 594 -14.52 2.78 15.55
CA LEU A 594 -15.57 3.74 15.16
C LEU A 594 -16.99 3.18 15.10
#